data_AF-K8ESJ6-F1
#
_entry.id   AF-K8ESJ6-F1
#
_cell.length_a   1.000
_cell.length_b   1.000
_cell.length_c   1.000
_cell.angle_alpha   90.00
_cell.angle_beta   90.00
_cell.angle_gamma   90.00
#
_symmetry.space_group_name_H-M   'P 1'
#
loop_
_entity.id
_entity.type
_entity.pdbx_description
1 polymer ?
#
loop_
_entity_poly.entity_id
_entity_poly.type
_entity_poly.pdbx_seq_one_letter_code
_entity_poly.pdbx_strand_id
1 'polypeptide(L)'
;MPATCPFKGNPPSGPQSPAVQSPLFDLNNPDAKIKMRQEMDRITERQKHIFTETFPVIFKEYKRNGLVLFAKYFSEFPHYKNIWPQFRTLQDSALLASNELANHCSVYMSGLKEIVEVMDDEEKLTYFMARIARSHVKWNINKYHITNMLEGVDVVLQRSFGDKLTDEIVNAYHTLYDVIGNLLDIQKKLVVVKRPF
;
A
#
# COMPACT_ATOMS: atom_id res chain seq x y z
N MET A 1 -35.52 -37.85 23.00
CA MET A 1 -34.19 -37.55 22.42
C MET A 1 -34.29 -36.28 21.61
N PRO A 2 -33.51 -35.23 21.92
CA PRO A 2 -33.20 -34.17 20.98
C PRO A 2 -31.76 -34.32 20.49
N ALA A 3 -31.61 -34.40 19.17
CA ALA A 3 -30.34 -34.52 18.48
C ALA A 3 -29.48 -33.26 18.68
N THR A 4 -28.29 -33.45 19.23
CA THR A 4 -27.21 -32.47 19.28
C THR A 4 -26.63 -32.30 17.86
N CYS A 5 -26.62 -31.07 17.36
CA CYS A 5 -25.84 -30.70 16.15
C CYS A 5 -24.36 -30.58 16.53
N PRO A 6 -23.43 -31.38 15.95
CA PRO A 6 -22.01 -31.24 16.21
C PRO A 6 -21.30 -30.75 14.95
N PHE A 7 -21.31 -29.44 14.68
CA PHE A 7 -20.42 -28.86 13.67
C PHE A 7 -19.91 -27.49 14.15
N LYS A 8 -19.07 -27.50 15.20
CA LYS A 8 -17.99 -26.53 15.33
C LYS A 8 -16.82 -27.04 14.49
N GLY A 9 -16.91 -26.84 13.18
CA GLY A 9 -15.76 -26.99 12.29
C GLY A 9 -14.97 -25.69 12.31
N ASN A 10 -13.70 -25.74 12.72
CA ASN A 10 -12.76 -24.64 12.48
C ASN A 10 -12.71 -24.34 10.98
N PRO A 11 -12.60 -23.05 10.57
CA PRO A 11 -12.44 -22.73 9.15
C PRO A 11 -11.18 -23.41 8.60
N PRO A 12 -11.19 -23.86 7.33
CA PRO A 12 -10.02 -24.47 6.73
C PRO A 12 -8.92 -23.42 6.66
N SER A 13 -7.79 -23.74 7.29
CA SER A 13 -6.53 -23.03 7.05
C SER A 13 -6.23 -23.10 5.56
N GLY A 14 -6.50 -22.02 4.83
CA GLY A 14 -5.98 -21.82 3.49
C GLY A 14 -4.46 -21.98 3.50
N PRO A 15 -3.80 -22.20 2.34
CA PRO A 15 -2.37 -22.43 2.30
C PRO A 15 -1.66 -21.24 2.95
N GLN A 16 -1.20 -21.45 4.19
CA GLN A 16 -0.33 -20.51 4.87
C GLN A 16 0.93 -20.45 4.02
N SER A 17 1.13 -19.32 3.36
CA SER A 17 2.40 -19.04 2.70
C SER A 17 3.50 -19.32 3.73
N PRO A 18 4.52 -20.11 3.39
CA PRO A 18 5.55 -20.46 4.36
C PRO A 18 6.16 -19.16 4.90
N ALA A 19 6.35 -19.10 6.21
CA ALA A 19 7.08 -18.03 6.87
C ALA A 19 8.56 -18.10 6.45
N VAL A 20 8.85 -17.69 5.22
CA VAL A 20 10.20 -17.44 4.77
C VAL A 20 10.61 -16.15 5.48
N GLN A 21 11.35 -16.31 6.58
CA GLN A 21 12.16 -15.25 7.16
C GLN A 21 13.16 -14.81 6.10
N SER A 22 12.71 -13.91 5.23
CA SER A 22 13.56 -13.29 4.25
C SER A 22 14.48 -12.33 5.01
N PRO A 23 15.80 -12.27 4.73
CA PRO A 23 16.72 -11.36 5.41
C PRO A 23 16.53 -9.92 4.89
N LEU A 24 15.28 -9.46 4.89
CA LEU A 24 14.84 -8.17 4.36
C LEU A 24 14.55 -7.25 5.54
N PHE A 25 15.29 -6.15 5.56
CA PHE A 25 15.27 -5.04 6.52
C PHE A 25 15.55 -5.44 7.97
N ASP A 26 16.79 -5.19 8.37
CA ASP A 26 17.12 -5.16 9.78
C ASP A 26 16.68 -3.81 10.34
N LEU A 27 15.51 -3.75 10.99
CA LEU A 27 15.07 -2.56 11.73
C LEU A 27 16.06 -2.19 12.86
N ASN A 28 16.97 -3.11 13.21
CA ASN A 28 18.05 -2.83 14.16
C ASN A 28 19.26 -2.17 13.49
N ASN A 29 19.29 -2.02 12.16
CA ASN A 29 20.29 -1.19 11.50
C ASN A 29 19.98 0.30 11.78
N PRO A 30 20.81 0.99 12.57
CA PRO A 30 20.51 2.37 13.00
C PRO A 30 20.48 3.35 11.83
N ASP A 31 21.38 3.20 10.86
CA ASP A 31 21.48 4.09 9.69
C ASP A 31 20.25 3.98 8.79
N ALA A 32 19.73 2.77 8.61
CA ALA A 32 18.49 2.55 7.87
C ALA A 32 17.32 3.22 8.57
N LYS A 33 17.22 3.06 9.89
CA LYS A 33 16.16 3.67 10.71
C LYS A 33 16.21 5.20 10.65
N ILE A 34 17.40 5.80 10.71
CA ILE A 34 17.58 7.26 10.59
C ILE A 34 17.12 7.76 9.22
N LYS A 35 17.57 7.13 8.13
CA LYS A 35 17.17 7.53 6.76
C LYS A 35 15.66 7.43 6.55
N MET A 36 15.03 6.38 7.08
CA MET A 36 13.58 6.25 7.04
C MET A 36 12.88 7.39 7.78
N ARG A 37 13.33 7.72 9.00
CA ARG A 37 12.74 8.81 9.78
C ARG A 37 12.86 10.14 9.04
N GLN A 38 14.04 10.45 8.50
CA GLN A 38 14.27 11.66 7.69
C GLN A 38 13.30 11.77 6.50
N GLU A 39 12.94 10.65 5.86
CA GLU A 39 11.92 10.66 4.81
C GLU A 39 10.51 10.86 5.37
N MET A 40 10.17 10.24 6.50
CA MET A 40 8.85 10.41 7.13
C MET A 40 8.64 11.82 7.69
N ASP A 41 9.70 12.50 8.14
CA ASP A 41 9.67 13.89 8.62
C ASP A 41 9.26 14.90 7.53
N ARG A 42 9.29 14.48 6.25
CA ARG A 42 8.76 15.29 5.14
C ARG A 42 7.25 15.40 5.17
N ILE A 43 6.55 14.49 5.85
CA ILE A 43 5.12 14.58 6.10
C ILE A 43 4.90 15.54 7.28
N THR A 44 4.53 16.77 6.95
CA THR A 44 4.35 17.83 7.94
C THR A 44 3.16 17.56 8.86
N GLU A 45 3.16 18.15 10.06
CA GLU A 45 2.00 18.09 10.99
C GLU A 45 0.70 18.57 10.33
N ARG A 46 0.78 19.56 9.44
CA ARG A 46 -0.37 20.02 8.66
C ARG A 46 -0.90 18.92 7.74
N GLN A 47 -0.01 18.20 7.03
CA GLN A 47 -0.39 17.10 6.18
C GLN A 47 -0.95 15.90 6.98
N LYS A 48 -0.40 15.60 8.16
CA LYS A 48 -0.96 14.61 9.08
C LYS A 48 -2.41 14.93 9.42
N HIS A 49 -2.69 16.19 9.79
CA HIS A 49 -4.05 16.65 10.06
C HIS A 49 -4.98 16.49 8.84
N ILE A 50 -4.50 16.85 7.64
CA ILE A 50 -5.24 16.64 6.39
C ILE A 50 -5.62 15.17 6.23
N PHE A 51 -4.71 14.22 6.47
CA PHE A 51 -5.05 12.80 6.36
C PHE A 51 -6.11 12.38 7.38
N THR A 52 -6.01 12.83 8.63
CA THR A 52 -7.01 12.55 9.67
C THR A 52 -8.41 13.03 9.28
N GLU A 53 -8.52 14.20 8.65
CA GLU A 53 -9.81 14.76 8.21
C GLU A 53 -10.33 14.12 6.92
N THR A 54 -9.45 13.89 5.94
CA THR A 54 -9.83 13.52 4.58
C THR A 54 -9.90 12.02 4.35
N PHE A 55 -9.02 11.24 4.97
CA PHE A 55 -8.94 9.80 4.71
C PHE A 55 -10.23 9.04 5.08
N PRO A 56 -10.97 9.36 6.16
CA PRO A 56 -12.26 8.73 6.44
C PRO A 56 -13.27 8.89 5.29
N VAL A 57 -13.26 10.03 4.58
CA VAL A 57 -14.13 10.28 3.41
C VAL A 57 -13.75 9.35 2.26
N ILE A 58 -12.46 9.20 1.98
CA ILE A 58 -11.95 8.28 0.96
C ILE A 58 -12.24 6.83 1.34
N PHE A 59 -12.03 6.47 2.61
CA PHE A 59 -12.15 5.09 3.08
C PHE A 59 -13.62 4.61 3.15
N LYS A 60 -14.60 5.52 3.25
CA LYS A 60 -16.03 5.17 3.22
C LYS A 60 -16.41 4.32 2.00
N GLU A 61 -15.84 4.61 0.83
CA GLU A 61 -16.02 3.82 -0.39
C GLU A 61 -14.72 3.09 -0.81
N TYR A 62 -13.94 2.59 0.15
CA TYR A 62 -12.59 2.05 -0.08
C TYR A 62 -12.50 1.05 -1.25
N LYS A 63 -13.43 0.09 -1.36
CA LYS A 63 -13.41 -0.88 -2.47
C LYS A 63 -13.51 -0.19 -3.83
N ARG A 64 -14.46 0.73 -3.95
CA ARG A 64 -14.72 1.46 -5.21
C ARG A 64 -13.57 2.41 -5.52
N ASN A 65 -13.05 3.12 -4.52
CA ASN A 65 -11.90 4.00 -4.69
C ASN A 65 -10.63 3.24 -5.08
N GLY A 66 -10.35 2.10 -4.44
CA GLY A 66 -9.25 1.23 -4.85
C GLY A 66 -9.41 0.75 -6.29
N LEU A 67 -10.61 0.31 -6.69
CA LEU A 67 -10.86 -0.11 -8.07
C LEU A 67 -10.68 1.03 -9.08
N VAL A 68 -11.18 2.24 -8.78
CA VAL A 68 -11.00 3.42 -9.64
C VAL A 68 -9.52 3.74 -9.82
N LEU A 69 -8.75 3.72 -8.73
CA LEU A 69 -7.31 3.96 -8.76
C LEU A 69 -6.59 2.93 -9.62
N PHE A 70 -6.82 1.63 -9.35
CA PHE A 70 -6.12 0.57 -10.07
C PHE A 70 -6.59 0.43 -11.52
N ALA A 71 -7.84 0.79 -11.82
CA ALA A 71 -8.33 0.86 -13.20
C ALA A 71 -7.57 1.91 -14.01
N LYS A 72 -7.42 3.13 -13.46
CA LYS A 72 -6.59 4.17 -14.07
C LYS A 72 -5.15 3.70 -14.22
N TYR A 73 -4.56 3.14 -13.16
CA TYR A 73 -3.18 2.67 -13.16
C TYR A 73 -2.89 1.58 -14.21
N PHE A 74 -3.75 0.56 -14.32
CA PHE A 74 -3.57 -0.50 -15.32
C PHE A 74 -4.00 -0.08 -16.73
N SER A 75 -4.83 0.95 -16.90
CA SER A 75 -5.13 1.49 -18.22
C SER A 75 -3.92 2.21 -18.83
N GLU A 76 -3.17 2.96 -18.02
CA GLU A 76 -1.95 3.66 -18.46
C GLU A 76 -0.73 2.73 -18.53
N PHE A 77 -0.66 1.76 -17.61
CA PHE A 77 0.46 0.82 -17.53
C PHE A 77 -0.01 -0.66 -17.52
N PRO A 78 -0.59 -1.18 -18.62
CA PRO A 78 -1.16 -2.53 -18.66
C PRO A 78 -0.14 -3.63 -18.30
N HIS A 79 1.12 -3.44 -18.69
CA HIS A 79 2.21 -4.38 -18.42
C HIS A 79 2.50 -4.56 -16.92
N TYR A 80 2.10 -3.63 -16.05
CA TYR A 80 2.29 -3.75 -14.60
C TYR A 80 1.48 -4.88 -13.98
N LYS A 81 0.38 -5.33 -14.60
CA LYS A 81 -0.34 -6.51 -14.12
C LYS A 81 0.57 -7.73 -14.00
N ASN A 82 1.61 -7.82 -14.84
CA ASN A 82 2.52 -8.96 -14.87
C ASN A 82 3.43 -9.07 -13.63
N ILE A 83 3.50 -8.03 -12.79
CA ILE A 83 4.19 -8.08 -11.50
C ILE A 83 3.60 -9.19 -10.62
N TRP A 84 2.27 -9.32 -10.62
CA TRP A 84 1.56 -10.25 -9.75
C TRP A 84 1.07 -11.50 -10.52
N PRO A 85 1.49 -12.72 -10.11
CA PRO A 85 1.12 -13.95 -10.80
C PRO A 85 -0.39 -14.13 -11.00
N GLN A 86 -1.21 -13.76 -10.02
CA GLN A 86 -2.66 -13.88 -10.07
C GLN A 86 -3.34 -12.98 -11.12
N PHE A 87 -2.66 -11.96 -11.64
CA PHE A 87 -3.21 -11.08 -12.68
C PHE A 87 -2.74 -11.47 -14.10
N ARG A 88 -1.66 -12.25 -14.23
CA ARG A 88 -1.03 -12.56 -15.53
C ARG A 88 -1.94 -13.28 -16.50
N THR A 89 -2.80 -14.15 -15.99
CA THR A 89 -3.73 -14.97 -16.79
C THR A 89 -5.01 -14.22 -17.16
N LEU A 90 -5.26 -13.05 -16.56
CA LEU A 90 -6.45 -12.26 -16.81
C LEU A 90 -6.23 -11.32 -17.99
N GLN A 91 -7.22 -11.27 -18.89
CA GLN A 91 -7.29 -10.21 -19.90
C GLN A 91 -7.48 -8.85 -19.23
N ASP A 92 -6.99 -7.77 -19.84
CA ASP A 92 -7.02 -6.43 -19.22
C ASP A 92 -8.46 -5.99 -18.89
N SER A 93 -9.40 -6.25 -19.80
CA SER A 93 -10.83 -5.99 -19.58
C SER A 93 -11.43 -6.84 -18.45
N ALA A 94 -10.98 -8.08 -18.31
CA ALA A 94 -11.46 -9.00 -17.27
C ALA A 94 -10.86 -8.69 -15.89
N LEU A 95 -9.62 -8.18 -15.84
CA LEU A 95 -8.93 -7.82 -14.60
C LEU A 95 -9.71 -6.79 -13.79
N LEU A 96 -10.29 -5.78 -14.46
CA LEU A 96 -11.05 -4.70 -13.80
C LEU A 96 -12.32 -5.19 -13.09
N ALA A 97 -12.87 -6.32 -13.53
CA ALA A 97 -14.06 -6.95 -12.93
C ALA A 97 -13.72 -8.14 -12.03
N SER A 98 -12.43 -8.42 -11.80
CA SER A 98 -11.99 -9.65 -11.17
C SER A 98 -12.00 -9.56 -9.63
N ASN A 99 -12.26 -10.70 -8.97
CA ASN A 99 -12.19 -10.79 -7.52
C ASN A 99 -10.75 -10.61 -7.02
N GLU A 100 -9.76 -11.03 -7.80
CA GLU A 100 -8.34 -10.87 -7.51
C GLU A 100 -7.99 -9.39 -7.37
N LEU A 101 -8.46 -8.54 -8.30
CA LEU A 101 -8.24 -7.10 -8.22
C LEU A 101 -9.00 -6.48 -7.04
N ALA A 102 -10.26 -6.84 -6.84
CA ALA A 102 -11.06 -6.32 -5.73
C ALA A 102 -10.45 -6.65 -4.35
N ASN A 103 -9.90 -7.85 -4.21
CA ASN A 103 -9.17 -8.27 -3.01
C ASN A 103 -7.88 -7.46 -2.84
N HIS A 104 -7.11 -7.26 -3.92
CA HIS A 104 -5.91 -6.44 -3.88
C HIS A 104 -6.20 -4.99 -3.46
N CYS A 105 -7.26 -4.39 -4.00
CA CYS A 105 -7.75 -3.07 -3.62
C CYS A 105 -8.09 -2.99 -2.13
N SER A 106 -8.71 -4.05 -1.57
CA SER A 106 -9.06 -4.11 -0.16
C SER A 106 -7.82 -4.14 0.75
N VAL A 107 -6.80 -4.93 0.37
CA VAL A 107 -5.51 -4.98 1.08
C VAL A 107 -4.79 -3.63 1.01
N TYR A 108 -4.73 -3.04 -0.18
CA TYR A 108 -4.11 -1.75 -0.40
C TYR A 108 -4.75 -0.63 0.42
N MET A 109 -6.07 -0.50 0.40
CA MET A 109 -6.77 0.53 1.17
C MET A 109 -6.65 0.32 2.68
N SER A 110 -6.63 -0.95 3.14
CA SER A 110 -6.37 -1.27 4.54
C SER A 110 -4.94 -0.86 4.96
N GLY A 111 -3.97 -1.04 4.06
CA GLY A 111 -2.61 -0.57 4.27
C GLY A 111 -2.55 0.95 4.46
N LEU A 112 -3.18 1.72 3.57
CA LEU A 112 -3.25 3.19 3.71
C LEU A 112 -3.95 3.61 5.01
N LYS A 113 -5.03 2.92 5.40
CA LYS A 113 -5.71 3.16 6.67
C LYS A 113 -4.78 2.99 7.86
N GLU A 114 -4.02 1.90 7.90
CA GLU A 114 -3.10 1.63 8.99
C GLU A 114 -1.96 2.66 9.05
N ILE A 115 -1.46 3.18 7.90
CA ILE A 115 -0.51 4.31 7.90
C ILE A 115 -1.12 5.53 8.62
N VAL A 116 -2.34 5.92 8.25
CA VAL A 116 -3.01 7.11 8.83
C VAL A 116 -3.27 6.91 10.32
N GLU A 117 -3.70 5.72 10.73
CA GLU A 117 -3.98 5.41 12.14
C GLU A 117 -2.75 5.46 13.05
N VAL A 118 -1.55 5.21 12.51
CA VAL A 118 -0.30 5.22 13.30
C VAL A 118 0.58 6.44 13.01
N MET A 119 0.10 7.41 12.23
CA MET A 119 0.94 8.49 11.69
C MET A 119 1.55 9.42 12.75
N ASP A 120 0.90 9.53 13.91
CA ASP A 120 1.38 10.32 15.05
C ASP A 120 2.30 9.53 15.99
N ASP A 121 2.42 8.21 15.81
CA ASP A 121 3.30 7.34 16.58
C ASP A 121 4.52 6.98 15.74
N GLU A 122 5.62 7.72 15.95
CA GLU A 122 6.84 7.60 15.16
C GLU A 122 7.40 6.17 15.13
N GLU A 123 7.34 5.44 16.23
CA GLU A 123 7.86 4.08 16.30
C GLU A 123 6.98 3.10 15.51
N LYS A 124 5.66 3.18 15.69
CA LYS A 124 4.71 2.35 14.92
C LYS A 124 4.74 2.70 13.45
N LEU A 125 4.80 3.98 13.10
CA LEU A 125 4.90 4.44 11.71
C LEU A 125 6.18 3.90 11.06
N THR A 126 7.32 4.04 11.72
CA THR A 126 8.60 3.50 11.23
C THR A 126 8.49 2.00 10.95
N TYR A 127 7.97 1.25 11.91
CA TYR A 127 7.80 -0.20 11.78
C TYR A 127 6.87 -0.56 10.61
N PHE A 128 5.75 0.14 10.49
CA PHE A 128 4.73 -0.14 9.49
C PHE A 128 5.19 0.23 8.08
N MET A 129 5.77 1.41 7.91
CA MET A 129 6.31 1.86 6.62
C MET A 129 7.45 0.96 6.14
N ALA A 130 8.28 0.44 7.06
CA ALA A 130 9.29 -0.56 6.72
C ALA A 130 8.69 -1.88 6.22
N ARG A 131 7.57 -2.33 6.81
CA ARG A 131 6.83 -3.52 6.33
C ARG A 131 6.28 -3.32 4.92
N ILE A 132 5.74 -2.13 4.63
CA ILE A 132 5.27 -1.76 3.30
C ILE A 132 6.43 -1.82 2.31
N ALA A 133 7.54 -1.14 2.61
CA ALA A 133 8.70 -1.10 1.72
C ALA A 133 9.24 -2.52 1.42
N ARG A 134 9.39 -3.37 2.46
CA ARG A 134 9.79 -4.78 2.29
C ARG A 134 8.88 -5.55 1.34
N SER A 135 7.57 -5.42 1.56
CA SER A 135 6.56 -6.14 0.79
C SER A 135 6.60 -5.74 -0.69
N HIS A 136 6.79 -4.45 -0.98
CA HIS A 136 6.87 -3.96 -2.35
C HIS A 136 8.19 -4.33 -3.04
N VAL A 137 9.32 -4.22 -2.32
CA VAL A 137 10.64 -4.61 -2.86
C VAL A 137 10.70 -6.11 -3.18
N LYS A 138 10.02 -6.97 -2.40
CA LYS A 138 9.88 -8.41 -2.70
C LYS A 138 9.30 -8.67 -4.09
N TRP A 139 8.38 -7.81 -4.56
CA TRP A 139 7.75 -7.90 -5.88
C TRP A 139 8.49 -7.07 -6.94
N ASN A 140 9.71 -6.62 -6.65
CA ASN A 140 10.51 -5.72 -7.49
C ASN A 140 9.80 -4.40 -7.88
N ILE A 141 8.85 -3.95 -7.06
CA ILE A 141 8.24 -2.63 -7.23
C ILE A 141 9.31 -1.56 -6.93
N ASN A 142 9.29 -0.47 -7.68
CA ASN A 142 10.27 0.62 -7.67
C ASN A 142 9.54 1.92 -7.37
N LYS A 143 10.27 2.97 -6.99
CA LYS A 143 9.72 4.31 -6.82
C LYS A 143 8.86 4.76 -8.01
N TYR A 144 9.33 4.57 -9.25
CA TYR A 144 8.56 4.99 -10.43
C TYR A 144 7.19 4.30 -10.55
N HIS A 145 7.04 3.06 -10.08
CA HIS A 145 5.74 2.39 -10.05
C HIS A 145 4.78 3.12 -9.10
N ILE A 146 5.27 3.55 -7.93
CA ILE A 146 4.49 4.32 -6.95
C ILE A 146 4.14 5.70 -7.52
N THR A 147 5.10 6.39 -8.16
CA THR A 147 4.87 7.68 -8.83
C THR A 147 3.80 7.57 -9.92
N ASN A 148 3.82 6.50 -10.70
CA ASN A 148 2.84 6.25 -11.76
C ASN A 148 1.42 6.00 -11.22
N MET A 149 1.24 5.74 -9.92
CA MET A 149 -0.09 5.63 -9.31
C MET A 149 -0.72 7.00 -9.03
N LEU A 150 0.04 8.11 -9.04
CA LEU A 150 -0.45 9.43 -8.63
C LEU A 150 -1.65 9.90 -9.46
N GLU A 151 -1.70 9.63 -10.77
CA GLU A 151 -2.88 9.97 -11.57
C GLU A 151 -4.15 9.25 -11.08
N GLY A 152 -4.01 7.98 -10.65
CA GLY A 152 -5.12 7.24 -10.06
C GLY A 152 -5.52 7.77 -8.68
N VAL A 153 -4.55 8.27 -7.90
CA VAL A 153 -4.80 8.97 -6.62
C VAL A 153 -5.60 10.25 -6.88
N ASP A 154 -5.22 11.05 -7.85
CA ASP A 154 -5.88 12.31 -8.20
C ASP A 154 -7.34 12.08 -8.62
N VAL A 155 -7.59 11.04 -9.41
CA VAL A 155 -8.96 10.63 -9.77
C VAL A 155 -9.78 10.27 -8.53
N VAL A 156 -9.20 9.55 -7.56
CA VAL A 156 -9.89 9.21 -6.31
C VAL A 156 -10.15 10.45 -5.47
N LEU A 157 -9.18 11.36 -5.36
CA LEU A 157 -9.34 12.62 -4.62
C LEU A 157 -10.44 13.48 -5.23
N GLN A 158 -10.42 13.67 -6.56
CA GLN A 158 -11.46 14.42 -7.27
C GLN A 158 -12.84 13.78 -7.08
N ARG A 159 -12.92 12.45 -7.15
CA ARG A 159 -14.16 11.71 -6.91
C ARG A 159 -14.68 11.90 -5.49
N SER A 160 -13.79 11.91 -4.49
CA SER A 160 -14.16 12.00 -3.07
C SER A 160 -14.53 13.41 -2.63
N PHE A 161 -13.91 14.45 -3.18
CA PHE A 161 -14.06 15.82 -2.71
C PHE A 161 -14.74 16.77 -3.70
N GLY A 162 -14.77 16.45 -5.00
CA GLY A 162 -15.38 17.30 -6.02
C GLY A 162 -14.81 18.72 -5.95
N ASP A 163 -15.70 19.71 -5.89
CA ASP A 163 -15.34 21.14 -5.78
C ASP A 163 -14.66 21.50 -4.44
N LYS A 164 -14.67 20.61 -3.44
CA LYS A 164 -13.97 20.80 -2.16
C LYS A 164 -12.52 20.30 -2.21
N LEU A 165 -12.08 19.72 -3.33
CA LEU A 165 -10.69 19.32 -3.49
C LEU A 165 -9.81 20.57 -3.51
N THR A 166 -8.77 20.59 -2.68
CA THR A 166 -7.79 21.68 -2.67
C THR A 166 -6.41 21.15 -3.05
N ASP A 167 -5.55 22.05 -3.55
CA ASP A 167 -4.16 21.73 -3.84
C ASP A 167 -3.41 21.23 -2.59
N GLU A 168 -3.81 21.69 -1.40
CA GLU A 168 -3.23 21.22 -0.14
C GLU A 168 -3.52 19.74 0.11
N ILE A 169 -4.74 19.29 -0.19
CA ILE A 169 -5.11 17.87 -0.11
C ILE A 169 -4.28 17.08 -1.13
N VAL A 170 -4.26 17.50 -2.40
CA VAL A 170 -3.48 16.81 -3.45
C VAL A 170 -2.01 16.69 -3.06
N ASN A 171 -1.39 17.79 -2.64
CA ASN A 171 0.01 17.83 -2.23
C ASN A 171 0.30 16.94 -1.02
N ALA A 172 -0.62 16.83 -0.05
CA ALA A 172 -0.46 15.91 1.07
C ALA A 172 -0.35 14.46 0.57
N TYR A 173 -1.31 14.00 -0.22
CA TYR A 173 -1.29 12.62 -0.75
C TYR A 173 -0.09 12.38 -1.67
N HIS A 174 0.28 13.32 -2.53
CA HIS A 174 1.48 13.20 -3.36
C HIS A 174 2.76 13.05 -2.53
N THR A 175 2.88 13.84 -1.45
CA THR A 175 4.01 13.73 -0.50
C THR A 175 4.06 12.35 0.13
N LEU A 176 2.93 11.80 0.59
CA LEU A 176 2.89 10.46 1.16
C LEU A 176 3.38 9.38 0.17
N TYR A 177 2.98 9.46 -1.10
CA TYR A 177 3.40 8.49 -2.13
C TYR A 177 4.87 8.65 -2.50
N ASP A 178 5.38 9.87 -2.56
CA ASP A 178 6.80 10.12 -2.77
C ASP A 178 7.64 9.57 -1.61
N VAL A 179 7.21 9.77 -0.36
CA VAL A 179 7.83 9.19 0.83
C VAL A 179 7.82 7.66 0.73
N ILE A 180 6.67 7.02 0.46
CA ILE A 180 6.61 5.56 0.26
C ILE A 180 7.60 5.11 -0.82
N GLY A 181 7.64 5.79 -1.96
CA GLY A 181 8.58 5.51 -3.05
C GLY A 181 10.05 5.60 -2.62
N ASN A 182 10.43 6.62 -1.86
CA ASN A 182 11.77 6.77 -1.32
C ASN A 182 12.13 5.67 -0.33
N LEU A 183 11.18 5.24 0.50
CA LEU A 183 11.39 4.13 1.43
C LEU A 183 11.64 2.81 0.70
N LEU A 184 11.01 2.58 -0.46
CA LEU A 184 11.34 1.44 -1.33
C LEU A 184 12.79 1.50 -1.80
N ASP A 185 13.28 2.67 -2.22
CA ASP A 185 14.66 2.83 -2.70
C ASP A 185 15.68 2.63 -1.57
N ILE A 186 15.41 3.17 -0.37
CA ILE A 186 16.20 2.91 0.84
C ILE A 186 16.24 1.40 1.13
N GLN A 187 15.09 0.74 1.12
CA GLN A 187 14.97 -0.69 1.32
C GLN A 187 15.77 -1.49 0.29
N LYS A 188 15.73 -1.13 -0.99
CA LYS A 188 16.48 -1.82 -2.05
C LYS A 188 17.99 -1.70 -1.86
N LYS A 189 18.50 -0.50 -1.57
CA LYS A 189 19.93 -0.28 -1.32
C LYS A 189 20.44 -1.18 -0.19
N LEU A 190 19.64 -1.38 0.85
CA LEU A 190 19.98 -2.26 1.98
C LEU A 190 19.97 -3.75 1.61
N VAL A 191 19.10 -4.18 0.70
CA VAL A 191 19.09 -5.57 0.20
C VAL A 191 20.30 -5.85 -0.69
N VAL A 192 20.68 -4.89 -1.53
CA VAL A 192 21.85 -5.02 -2.43
C VAL A 192 23.14 -5.16 -1.63
N VAL A 193 23.32 -4.34 -0.58
CA VAL A 193 24.53 -4.39 0.28
C VAL A 193 24.70 -5.74 1.01
N LYS A 194 23.60 -6.47 1.28
CA LYS A 194 23.64 -7.76 2.00
C LYS A 194 23.85 -8.99 1.09
N ARG A 195 23.85 -8.85 -0.23
CA ARG A 195 24.19 -9.93 -1.16
C ARG A 195 25.63 -9.72 -1.66
N PRO A 196 26.66 -10.30 -1.02
CA PRO A 196 27.95 -10.40 -1.68
C PRO A 196 27.80 -11.28 -2.93
N PHE A 197 28.56 -10.95 -3.96
CA PHE A 197 28.69 -11.74 -5.19
C PHE A 197 29.04 -13.20 -4.90
#